data_AF-A0A6M1LLV3-F1
#
_entry.id   AF-A0A6M1LLV3-F1
#
_cell.length_a   1.000
_cell.length_b   1.000
_cell.length_c   1.000
_cell.angle_alpha   90.00
_cell.angle_beta   90.00
_cell.angle_gamma   90.00
#
_symmetry.space_group_name_H-M   'P 1'
#
loop_
_entity.id
_entity.type
_entity.pdbx_description
1 polymer ?
#
loop_
_entity_poly.entity_id
_entity_poly.type
_entity_poly.pdbx_seq_one_letter_code
_entity_poly.pdbx_strand_id
1 'polypeptide(L)'
;MSAPPPPPSFQDRLRRLRLDPAALPIAVAGVVLVGAVAWLIARPLPPAQPPASPMAAEVAELRAQLQQVAGLDRRIAALEGTTARIAGLEALPPRIAALEGLAQRVTGLEGLTQRVTTIEGRPPVDLAPLRDQVAEGERRAAALAEQLAGVERIARDTAARPAIDPTQLAARTAVEALTQRLDRLSDRTEAAIRQDEARAAATTARIEGLAREAATRDSALEQGQAQARERIGATEAALAGRIAALEQTLATRTAALEQALANRTTALEQGLAARTSAAEAQAGRIATLEGAAQRLAALEGRAGRMATIDALRATLEAGRPLGGALAGLRDAPEALTRFANTAPPTESALRLSFEDAARAGRAASEPAREGAGVLDSAVSRLSGLVTVRRGEEMVWGDAAAAEIERARRALEAGDLEGAIQRLSRLSPPAKEAMRGWISQAEALVAARAALRSLAAG
;
A
#
# COMPACT_ATOMS: atom_id res chain seq x y z
N MET A 1 -45.13 -66.04 -55.30
CA MET A 1 -43.92 -65.18 -55.28
C MET A 1 -43.59 -64.92 -53.82
N SER A 2 -42.39 -65.32 -53.42
CA SER A 2 -41.96 -65.54 -52.04
C SER A 2 -41.85 -64.26 -51.19
N ALA A 3 -42.19 -64.35 -49.91
CA ALA A 3 -42.06 -63.26 -48.94
C ALA A 3 -40.57 -62.88 -48.71
N PRO A 4 -40.25 -61.59 -48.52
CA PRO A 4 -38.88 -61.13 -48.26
C PRO A 4 -38.40 -61.50 -46.85
N PRO A 5 -37.09 -61.75 -46.64
CA PRO A 5 -36.55 -62.12 -45.34
C PRO A 5 -36.58 -60.95 -44.35
N PRO A 6 -36.71 -61.21 -43.03
CA PRO A 6 -36.72 -60.18 -42.01
C PRO A 6 -35.36 -59.48 -41.87
N PRO A 7 -35.34 -58.19 -41.46
CA PRO A 7 -34.11 -57.42 -41.33
C PRO A 7 -33.22 -57.95 -40.18
N PRO A 8 -31.88 -57.80 -40.31
CA PRO A 8 -30.95 -58.29 -39.31
C PRO A 8 -31.13 -57.58 -37.96
N SER A 9 -31.05 -58.40 -36.90
CA SER A 9 -31.20 -57.99 -35.51
C SER A 9 -30.11 -56.99 -35.09
N PHE A 10 -30.43 -56.13 -34.13
CA PHE A 10 -29.50 -55.11 -33.60
C PHE A 10 -28.21 -55.73 -33.02
N GLN A 11 -28.27 -56.99 -32.55
CA GLN A 11 -27.13 -57.72 -32.02
C GLN A 11 -26.11 -58.12 -33.11
N ASP A 12 -26.56 -58.40 -34.34
CA ASP A 12 -25.66 -58.64 -35.49
C ASP A 12 -24.98 -57.35 -35.99
N ARG A 13 -25.64 -56.20 -35.82
CA ARG A 13 -25.03 -54.90 -36.12
C ARG A 13 -23.93 -54.55 -35.12
N LEU A 14 -24.12 -54.84 -33.84
CA LEU A 14 -23.10 -54.56 -32.81
C LEU A 14 -21.85 -55.47 -32.91
N ARG A 15 -21.98 -56.72 -33.37
CA ARG A 15 -20.82 -57.60 -33.58
C ARG A 15 -19.91 -57.21 -34.77
N ARG A 16 -20.42 -56.42 -35.72
CA ARG A 16 -19.64 -55.92 -36.86
C ARG A 16 -18.85 -54.63 -36.56
N LEU A 17 -19.10 -53.96 -35.44
CA LEU A 17 -18.24 -52.89 -34.93
C LEU A 17 -17.08 -53.46 -34.11
N ARG A 18 -16.23 -54.27 -34.75
CA ARG A 18 -14.84 -54.40 -34.28
C ARG A 18 -14.17 -53.05 -34.56
N LEU A 19 -13.99 -52.25 -33.52
CA LEU A 19 -13.24 -51.00 -33.57
C LEU A 19 -11.83 -51.27 -34.11
N ASP A 20 -11.59 -50.77 -35.32
CA ASP A 20 -10.28 -50.78 -35.94
C ASP A 20 -9.36 -49.83 -35.12
N PRO A 21 -8.23 -50.31 -34.57
CA PRO A 21 -7.36 -49.50 -33.70
C PRO A 21 -6.80 -48.23 -34.39
N ALA A 22 -6.89 -48.16 -35.72
CA ALA A 22 -6.53 -46.98 -36.50
C ALA A 22 -7.59 -45.85 -36.51
N ALA A 23 -8.84 -46.13 -36.14
CA ALA A 23 -9.93 -45.13 -36.17
C ALA A 23 -10.00 -44.25 -34.91
N LEU A 24 -9.44 -44.72 -33.80
CA LEU A 24 -9.39 -44.04 -32.51
C LEU A 24 -8.67 -42.67 -32.55
N PRO A 25 -7.47 -42.51 -33.18
CA PRO A 25 -6.82 -41.21 -33.26
C PRO A 25 -7.60 -40.19 -34.12
N ILE A 26 -8.31 -40.64 -35.15
CA ILE A 26 -9.12 -39.76 -36.02
C ILE A 26 -10.34 -39.22 -35.26
N ALA A 27 -10.98 -40.07 -34.46
CA ALA A 27 -12.10 -39.64 -33.61
C ALA A 27 -11.64 -38.62 -32.55
N VAL A 28 -10.47 -38.84 -31.93
CA VAL A 28 -9.89 -37.89 -30.96
C VAL A 28 -9.54 -36.56 -31.64
N ALA A 29 -8.94 -36.59 -32.82
CA ALA A 29 -8.65 -35.38 -33.59
C ALA A 29 -9.93 -34.60 -33.96
N GLY A 30 -11.01 -35.30 -34.31
CA GLY A 30 -12.31 -34.69 -34.57
C GLY A 30 -12.89 -33.97 -33.34
N VAL A 31 -12.81 -34.57 -32.16
CA VAL A 31 -13.29 -33.96 -30.91
C VAL A 31 -12.45 -32.72 -30.54
N VAL A 32 -11.13 -32.79 -30.72
CA VAL A 32 -10.23 -31.64 -30.47
C VAL A 32 -10.53 -30.49 -31.44
N LEU A 33 -10.77 -30.78 -32.71
CA LEU A 33 -11.11 -29.76 -33.71
C LEU A 33 -12.44 -29.07 -33.39
N VAL A 34 -13.46 -29.84 -33.00
CA VAL A 34 -14.76 -29.29 -32.60
C VAL A 34 -14.63 -28.44 -31.33
N GLY A 35 -13.81 -28.88 -30.36
CA GLY A 35 -13.49 -28.09 -29.17
C GLY A 35 -12.78 -26.77 -29.49
N ALA A 36 -11.83 -26.78 -30.43
CA ALA A 36 -11.10 -25.59 -30.86
C ALA A 36 -12.01 -24.60 -31.60
N VAL A 37 -12.90 -25.09 -32.47
CA VAL A 37 -13.88 -24.25 -33.18
C VAL A 37 -14.90 -23.65 -32.20
N ALA A 38 -15.40 -24.44 -31.24
CA ALA A 38 -16.29 -23.94 -30.21
C ALA A 38 -15.62 -22.88 -29.30
N TRP A 39 -14.33 -23.06 -28.99
CA TRP A 39 -13.55 -22.08 -28.22
C TRP A 39 -13.32 -20.78 -28.99
N LEU A 40 -13.09 -20.85 -30.30
CA LEU A 40 -12.89 -19.68 -31.16
C LEU A 40 -14.18 -18.86 -31.31
N ILE A 41 -15.34 -19.52 -31.38
CA ILE A 41 -16.65 -18.85 -31.45
C ILE A 41 -17.01 -18.19 -30.10
N ALA A 42 -16.53 -18.75 -28.98
CA ALA A 42 -16.79 -18.22 -27.64
C ALA A 42 -15.91 -17.01 -27.24
N ARG A 43 -14.87 -16.66 -28.03
CA ARG A 43 -14.01 -15.49 -27.78
C ARG A 43 -14.01 -14.53 -28.98
N PRO A 44 -14.87 -13.48 -28.99
CA PRO A 44 -14.77 -12.46 -30.03
C PRO A 44 -13.40 -11.75 -29.95
N LEU A 45 -12.69 -11.69 -31.07
CA LEU A 45 -11.41 -10.98 -31.16
C LEU A 45 -11.62 -9.49 -30.83
N PRO A 46 -10.70 -8.86 -30.07
CA PRO A 46 -10.71 -7.42 -29.90
C PRO A 46 -10.50 -6.73 -31.26
N PRO A 47 -11.22 -5.64 -31.56
CA PRO A 47 -11.06 -4.93 -32.83
C PRO A 47 -9.64 -4.42 -32.99
N ALA A 48 -9.09 -4.56 -34.20
CA ALA A 48 -7.77 -4.06 -34.56
C ALA A 48 -7.69 -2.55 -34.31
N GLN A 49 -6.85 -2.14 -33.36
CA GLN A 49 -6.49 -0.74 -33.15
C GLN A 49 -5.67 -0.23 -34.34
N PRO A 50 -6.06 0.87 -34.99
CA PRO A 50 -5.23 1.50 -36.01
C PRO A 50 -3.95 2.06 -35.36
N PRO A 51 -2.82 2.16 -36.10
CA PRO A 51 -1.56 2.65 -35.55
C PRO A 51 -1.76 4.07 -35.02
N ALA A 52 -1.61 4.23 -33.70
CA ALA A 52 -1.82 5.50 -33.02
C ALA A 52 -0.76 6.51 -33.47
N SER A 53 -1.20 7.64 -34.04
CA SER A 53 -0.36 8.83 -34.21
C SER A 53 0.26 9.23 -32.86
N PRO A 54 1.52 9.69 -32.81
CA PRO A 54 2.20 10.04 -31.55
C PRO A 54 1.43 11.05 -30.69
N MET A 55 0.68 11.98 -31.32
CA MET A 55 -0.23 12.90 -30.62
C MET A 55 -1.36 12.20 -29.85
N ALA A 56 -1.89 11.07 -30.34
CA ALA A 56 -2.95 10.34 -29.66
C ALA A 56 -2.43 9.64 -28.39
N ALA A 57 -1.16 9.23 -28.39
CA ALA A 57 -0.49 8.70 -27.21
C ALA A 57 -0.27 9.78 -26.15
N GLU A 58 0.23 10.96 -26.54
CA GLU A 58 0.37 12.11 -25.62
C GLU A 58 -0.97 12.52 -25.01
N VAL A 59 -2.05 12.59 -25.80
CA VAL A 59 -3.39 12.94 -25.28
C VAL A 59 -3.94 11.87 -24.33
N ALA A 60 -3.63 10.58 -24.56
CA ALA A 60 -3.99 9.50 -23.64
C ALA A 60 -3.21 9.59 -22.33
N GLU A 61 -1.93 9.95 -22.39
CA GLU A 61 -1.06 10.14 -21.23
C GLU A 61 -1.48 11.35 -20.39
N LEU A 62 -1.78 12.49 -21.03
CA LEU A 62 -2.35 13.66 -20.36
C LEU A 62 -3.71 13.35 -19.68
N ARG A 63 -4.57 12.54 -20.31
CA ARG A 63 -5.81 12.07 -19.67
C ARG A 63 -5.55 11.16 -18.49
N ALA A 64 -4.56 10.28 -18.58
CA ALA A 64 -4.18 9.40 -17.47
C ALA A 64 -3.65 10.21 -16.28
N GLN A 65 -2.80 11.21 -16.53
CA GLN A 65 -2.31 12.14 -15.51
C GLN A 65 -3.45 12.91 -14.84
N LEU A 66 -4.42 13.43 -15.61
CA LEU A 66 -5.60 14.11 -15.07
C LEU A 66 -6.47 13.19 -14.19
N GLN A 67 -6.64 11.92 -14.56
CA GLN A 67 -7.35 10.95 -13.72
C GLN A 67 -6.59 10.63 -12.44
N GLN A 68 -5.26 10.64 -12.48
CA GLN A 68 -4.42 10.42 -11.32
C GLN A 68 -4.56 11.57 -10.30
N VAL A 69 -4.62 12.82 -10.78
CA VAL A 69 -4.89 14.01 -9.95
C VAL A 69 -6.30 13.96 -9.33
N ALA A 70 -7.32 13.62 -10.11
CA ALA A 70 -8.68 13.45 -9.57
C ALA A 70 -8.81 12.31 -8.55
N GLY A 71 -7.90 11.32 -8.60
CA GLY A 71 -7.77 10.28 -7.59
C GLY A 71 -7.12 10.77 -6.29
N LEU A 72 -6.21 11.75 -6.36
CA LEU A 72 -5.61 12.39 -5.19
C LEU A 72 -6.63 13.26 -4.44
N ASP A 73 -7.47 14.03 -5.14
CA ASP A 73 -8.52 14.83 -4.51
C ASP A 73 -9.51 13.96 -3.72
N ARG A 74 -9.92 12.81 -4.27
CA ARG A 74 -10.77 11.86 -3.54
C ARG A 74 -10.10 11.29 -2.30
N ARG A 75 -8.77 11.10 -2.33
CA ARG A 75 -8.01 10.63 -1.17
C ARG A 75 -7.88 11.72 -0.11
N ILE A 76 -7.71 12.97 -0.51
CA ILE A 76 -7.69 14.12 0.41
C ILE A 76 -9.06 14.28 1.09
N ALA A 77 -10.15 14.24 0.33
CA ALA A 77 -11.51 14.28 0.90
C ALA A 77 -11.79 13.12 1.87
N ALA A 78 -11.26 11.92 1.58
CA ALA A 78 -11.36 10.79 2.49
C ALA A 78 -10.55 11.00 3.78
N LEU A 79 -9.37 11.64 3.70
CA LEU A 79 -8.56 11.99 4.87
C LEU A 79 -9.23 13.08 5.72
N GLU A 80 -9.82 14.11 5.11
CA GLU A 80 -10.61 15.12 5.81
C GLU A 80 -11.81 14.51 6.54
N GLY A 81 -12.49 13.55 5.91
CA GLY A 81 -13.55 12.77 6.56
C GLY A 81 -13.07 11.94 7.75
N THR A 82 -11.83 11.44 7.73
CA THR A 82 -11.23 10.76 8.90
C THR A 82 -10.88 11.73 10.01
N THR A 83 -10.39 12.92 9.70
CA THR A 83 -10.12 13.99 10.68
C THR A 83 -11.41 14.44 11.37
N ALA A 84 -12.51 14.58 10.63
CA ALA A 84 -13.83 14.86 11.21
C ALA A 84 -14.33 13.74 12.13
N ARG A 85 -14.01 12.48 11.83
CA ARG A 85 -14.32 11.32 12.68
C ARG A 85 -13.51 11.32 13.97
N ILE A 86 -12.25 11.74 13.92
CA ILE A 86 -11.37 11.90 15.09
C ILE A 86 -11.87 13.07 15.95
N ALA A 87 -12.29 14.19 15.35
CA ALA A 87 -12.95 15.28 16.10
C ALA A 87 -14.25 14.83 16.79
N GLY A 88 -14.97 13.87 16.22
CA GLY A 88 -16.13 13.23 16.89
C GLY A 88 -15.77 12.43 18.16
N LEU A 89 -14.50 12.02 18.34
CA LEU A 89 -14.03 11.36 19.56
C LEU A 89 -13.79 12.37 20.70
N GLU A 90 -13.56 13.66 20.40
CA GLU A 90 -13.55 14.73 21.41
C GLU A 90 -14.94 15.00 22.03
N ALA A 91 -16.00 14.38 21.50
CA ALA A 91 -17.34 14.38 22.11
C ALA A 91 -17.57 13.24 23.13
N LEU A 92 -16.56 12.40 23.39
CA LEU A 92 -16.59 11.37 24.46
C LEU A 92 -16.51 11.94 25.89
N PRO A 93 -15.70 12.97 26.21
CA PRO A 93 -15.65 13.60 27.52
C PRO A 93 -17.01 14.05 28.09
N PRO A 94 -17.91 14.74 27.36
CA PRO A 94 -19.22 15.10 27.89
C PRO A 94 -20.14 13.88 28.11
N ARG A 95 -19.95 12.78 27.37
CA ARG A 95 -20.66 11.52 27.60
C ARG A 95 -20.16 10.78 28.83
N ILE A 96 -18.86 10.82 29.10
CA ILE A 96 -18.26 10.28 30.33
C ILE A 96 -18.74 11.10 31.54
N ALA A 97 -18.74 12.44 31.44
CA ALA A 97 -19.29 13.32 32.48
C ALA A 97 -20.79 13.07 32.74
N ALA A 98 -21.57 12.76 31.69
CA ALA A 98 -22.98 12.39 31.85
C ALA A 98 -23.17 11.03 32.56
N LEU A 99 -22.25 10.08 32.36
CA LEU A 99 -22.25 8.79 33.06
C LEU A 99 -21.82 8.94 34.54
N GLU A 100 -20.84 9.80 34.83
CA GLU A 100 -20.45 10.14 36.20
C GLU A 100 -21.59 10.85 36.96
N GLY A 101 -22.31 11.75 36.30
CA GLY A 101 -23.50 12.38 36.87
C GLY A 101 -24.65 11.40 37.16
N LEU A 102 -24.74 10.29 36.42
CA LEU A 102 -25.67 9.20 36.73
C LEU A 102 -25.20 8.37 37.92
N ALA A 103 -23.90 8.08 38.03
CA ALA A 103 -23.32 7.39 39.18
C ALA A 103 -23.49 8.18 40.51
N GLN A 104 -23.39 9.51 40.45
CA GLN A 104 -23.67 10.40 41.59
C GLN A 104 -25.15 10.44 42.00
N ARG A 105 -26.08 10.15 41.09
CA ARG A 105 -27.51 9.99 41.44
C ARG A 105 -27.80 8.66 42.11
N VAL A 106 -27.04 7.61 41.78
CA VAL A 106 -27.15 6.29 42.44
C VAL A 106 -26.63 6.34 43.88
N THR A 107 -25.53 7.05 44.15
CA THR A 107 -25.06 7.30 45.53
C THR A 107 -26.02 8.19 46.34
N GLY A 108 -26.79 9.06 45.69
CA GLY A 108 -27.90 9.79 46.32
C GLY A 108 -29.05 8.89 46.83
N LEU A 109 -29.24 7.71 46.22
CA LEU A 109 -30.24 6.73 46.67
C LEU A 109 -29.81 6.02 47.96
N GLU A 110 -28.50 5.76 48.16
CA GLU A 110 -27.97 5.27 49.45
C GLU A 110 -28.25 6.26 50.59
N GLY A 111 -28.19 7.56 50.32
CA GLY A 111 -28.57 8.60 51.29
C GLY A 111 -30.05 8.56 51.67
N LEU A 112 -30.94 8.15 50.76
CA LEU A 112 -32.35 7.92 51.08
C LEU A 112 -32.54 6.65 51.90
N THR A 113 -31.77 5.59 51.65
CA THR A 113 -31.76 4.35 52.45
C THR A 113 -31.28 4.61 53.89
N GLN A 114 -30.26 5.46 54.08
CA GLN A 114 -29.85 5.92 55.41
C GLN A 114 -30.92 6.75 56.13
N ARG A 115 -31.68 7.56 55.38
CA ARG A 115 -32.79 8.33 55.97
C ARG A 115 -33.97 7.44 56.37
N VAL A 116 -34.26 6.39 55.60
CA VAL A 116 -35.30 5.40 55.93
C VAL A 116 -34.90 4.62 57.18
N THR A 117 -33.66 4.14 57.27
CA THR A 117 -33.15 3.46 58.48
C THR A 117 -33.11 4.38 59.71
N THR A 118 -32.86 5.68 59.53
CA THR A 118 -32.95 6.68 60.62
C THR A 118 -34.39 6.90 61.10
N ILE A 119 -35.38 6.79 60.19
CA ILE A 119 -36.80 6.89 60.54
C ILE A 119 -37.28 5.60 61.22
N GLU A 120 -36.82 4.44 60.77
CA GLU A 120 -37.12 3.13 61.39
C GLU A 120 -36.46 2.97 62.77
N GLY A 121 -35.34 3.64 63.03
CA GLY A 121 -34.68 3.68 64.35
C GLY A 121 -35.32 4.64 65.36
N ARG A 122 -36.40 5.36 64.98
CA ARG A 122 -37.08 6.29 65.88
C ARG A 122 -37.83 5.47 66.95
N PRO A 123 -37.56 5.66 68.25
CA PRO A 123 -38.21 4.87 69.29
C PRO A 123 -39.73 5.04 69.24
N PRO A 124 -40.51 4.00 69.53
CA PRO A 124 -41.96 4.08 69.54
C PRO A 124 -42.43 5.18 70.50
N VAL A 125 -43.52 5.85 70.14
CA VAL A 125 -44.13 6.93 70.92
C VAL A 125 -44.24 6.50 72.38
N ASP A 126 -43.68 7.31 73.30
CA ASP A 126 -43.66 6.99 74.72
C ASP A 126 -45.09 6.98 75.28
N LEU A 127 -45.59 5.79 75.61
CA LEU A 127 -46.90 5.55 76.21
C LEU A 127 -46.86 5.60 77.74
N ALA A 128 -45.68 5.80 78.36
CA ALA A 128 -45.54 6.03 79.80
C ALA A 128 -46.47 7.13 80.35
N PRO A 129 -46.62 8.32 79.72
CA PRO A 129 -47.53 9.36 80.21
C PRO A 129 -49.00 8.92 80.23
N LEU A 130 -49.43 8.03 79.33
CA LEU A 130 -50.79 7.48 79.33
C LEU A 130 -50.97 6.43 80.43
N ARG A 131 -49.95 5.60 80.70
CA ARG A 131 -49.96 4.67 81.84
C ARG A 131 -49.97 5.39 83.18
N ASP A 132 -49.22 6.48 83.30
CA ASP A 132 -49.20 7.31 84.50
C ASP A 132 -50.56 7.97 84.75
N GLN A 133 -51.24 8.44 83.70
CA GLN A 133 -52.61 8.97 83.81
C GLN A 133 -53.64 7.92 84.25
N VAL A 134 -53.52 6.67 83.78
CA VAL A 134 -54.38 5.56 84.23
C VAL A 134 -54.11 5.22 85.70
N ALA A 135 -52.83 5.12 86.10
CA ALA A 135 -52.45 4.85 87.50
C ALA A 135 -52.82 5.99 88.46
N GLU A 136 -52.89 7.24 87.97
CA GLU A 136 -53.40 8.38 88.74
C GLU A 136 -54.92 8.35 88.86
N GLY A 137 -55.63 7.91 87.81
CA GLY A 137 -57.07 7.65 87.85
C GLY A 137 -57.45 6.56 88.86
N GLU A 138 -56.74 5.43 88.87
CA GLU A 138 -56.95 4.34 89.83
C GLU A 138 -56.71 4.79 91.28
N ARG A 139 -55.68 5.61 91.52
CA ARG A 139 -55.41 6.20 92.84
C ARG A 139 -56.53 7.13 93.31
N ARG A 140 -57.12 7.92 92.42
CA ARG A 140 -58.28 8.78 92.74
C ARG A 140 -59.53 7.94 93.04
N ALA A 141 -59.75 6.84 92.31
CA ALA A 141 -60.85 5.92 92.59
C ALA A 141 -60.69 5.22 93.95
N ALA A 142 -59.48 4.77 94.29
CA ALA A 142 -59.17 4.19 95.59
C ALA A 142 -59.38 5.20 96.74
N ALA A 143 -58.97 6.46 96.56
CA ALA A 143 -59.19 7.51 97.54
C ALA A 143 -60.69 7.82 97.77
N LEU A 144 -61.51 7.81 96.71
CA LEU A 144 -62.96 7.97 96.83
C LEU A 144 -63.62 6.79 97.56
N ALA A 145 -63.16 5.56 97.30
CA ALA A 145 -63.61 4.36 98.03
C ALA A 145 -63.26 4.44 99.53
N GLU A 146 -62.07 4.94 99.86
CA GLU A 146 -61.66 5.15 101.25
C GLU A 146 -62.49 6.25 101.94
N GLN A 147 -62.81 7.34 101.24
CA GLN A 147 -63.70 8.38 101.74
C GLN A 147 -65.12 7.86 102.00
N LEU A 148 -65.67 7.03 101.11
CA LEU A 148 -66.96 6.37 101.30
C LEU A 148 -66.94 5.43 102.52
N ALA A 149 -65.88 4.62 102.67
CA ALA A 149 -65.69 3.76 103.84
C ALA A 149 -65.50 4.56 105.15
N GLY A 150 -64.93 5.77 105.06
CA GLY A 150 -64.82 6.71 106.18
C GLY A 150 -66.17 7.30 106.58
N VAL A 151 -67.00 7.69 105.61
CA VAL A 151 -68.38 8.14 105.84
C VAL A 151 -69.22 7.02 106.46
N GLU A 152 -69.03 5.77 106.03
CA GLU A 152 -69.73 4.61 106.59
C GLU A 152 -69.28 4.29 108.03
N ARG A 153 -67.99 4.49 108.35
CA ARG A 153 -67.48 4.42 109.72
C ARG A 153 -68.05 5.52 110.60
N ILE A 154 -68.16 6.76 110.09
CA ILE A 154 -68.78 7.88 110.81
C ILE A 154 -70.27 7.59 111.05
N ALA A 155 -70.97 7.00 110.07
CA ALA A 155 -72.35 6.56 110.20
C ALA A 155 -72.53 5.45 111.25
N ARG A 156 -71.57 4.50 111.33
CA ARG A 156 -71.53 3.47 112.39
C ARG A 156 -71.20 4.02 113.78
N ASP A 157 -70.33 5.02 113.87
CA ASP A 157 -69.95 5.65 115.15
C ASP A 157 -71.06 6.56 115.70
N THR A 158 -71.85 7.19 114.80
CA THR A 158 -73.06 7.92 115.20
C THR A 158 -74.19 7.01 115.68
N ALA A 159 -74.20 5.73 115.27
CA ALA A 159 -75.16 4.73 115.73
C ALA A 159 -74.86 4.18 117.14
N ALA A 160 -73.69 4.50 117.73
CA ALA A 160 -73.23 3.94 119.01
C ALA A 160 -73.38 4.87 120.23
N ARG A 161 -74.09 6.01 120.14
CA ARG A 161 -74.40 6.87 121.31
C ARG A 161 -75.72 6.47 121.98
N PRO A 162 -75.80 6.47 123.33
CA PRO A 162 -77.04 6.16 124.05
C PRO A 162 -78.05 7.32 123.93
N ALA A 163 -79.32 6.94 123.97
CA ALA A 163 -80.52 7.71 123.67
C ALA A 163 -80.61 9.10 124.35
N ILE A 164 -81.00 10.10 123.55
CA ILE A 164 -81.51 11.41 123.99
C ILE A 164 -82.99 11.48 123.58
N ASP A 165 -83.81 12.01 124.49
CA ASP A 165 -85.28 12.08 124.49
C ASP A 165 -86.00 12.40 123.14
N PRO A 166 -87.11 11.71 122.81
CA PRO A 166 -87.82 11.81 121.53
C PRO A 166 -88.93 12.88 121.46
N THR A 167 -88.87 13.99 122.24
CA THR A 167 -89.98 14.96 122.32
C THR A 167 -89.63 16.42 121.97
N GLN A 168 -88.68 16.63 121.05
CA GLN A 168 -88.54 17.93 120.38
C GLN A 168 -88.71 17.80 118.85
N LEU A 169 -89.70 18.53 118.32
CA LEU A 169 -90.23 18.51 116.94
C LEU A 169 -89.25 19.00 115.84
N ALA A 170 -87.95 18.72 115.94
CA ALA A 170 -86.93 19.02 114.92
C ALA A 170 -86.25 17.76 114.34
N ALA A 171 -86.52 16.56 114.86
CA ALA A 171 -85.89 15.33 114.41
C ALA A 171 -86.47 14.78 113.09
N ARG A 172 -87.77 15.01 112.82
CA ARG A 172 -88.43 14.52 111.60
C ARG A 172 -87.94 15.29 110.36
N THR A 173 -87.86 16.61 110.47
CA THR A 173 -87.32 17.50 109.42
C THR A 173 -85.82 17.30 109.19
N ALA A 174 -85.04 16.99 110.23
CA ALA A 174 -83.62 16.68 110.10
C ALA A 174 -83.39 15.32 109.41
N VAL A 175 -84.18 14.29 109.72
CA VAL A 175 -84.14 12.99 109.05
C VAL A 175 -84.60 13.13 107.59
N GLU A 176 -85.70 13.85 107.31
CA GLU A 176 -86.13 14.15 105.94
C GLU A 176 -85.06 14.93 105.14
N ALA A 177 -84.39 15.90 105.77
CA ALA A 177 -83.30 16.64 105.13
C ALA A 177 -82.07 15.76 104.87
N LEU A 178 -81.79 14.77 105.73
CA LEU A 178 -80.72 13.81 105.54
C LEU A 178 -81.06 12.83 104.41
N THR A 179 -82.30 12.33 104.35
CA THR A 179 -82.81 11.49 103.27
C THR A 179 -82.76 12.23 101.94
N GLN A 180 -83.25 13.47 101.86
CA GLN A 180 -83.13 14.29 100.65
C GLN A 180 -81.68 14.57 100.25
N ARG A 181 -80.75 14.69 101.21
CA ARG A 181 -79.32 14.89 100.93
C ARG A 181 -78.65 13.59 100.43
N LEU A 182 -79.06 12.45 100.96
CA LEU A 182 -78.66 11.11 100.49
C LEU A 182 -79.18 10.85 99.08
N ASP A 183 -80.45 11.17 98.79
CA ASP A 183 -81.01 11.06 97.43
C ASP A 183 -80.27 11.96 96.44
N ARG A 184 -80.03 13.23 96.80
CA ARG A 184 -79.22 14.15 95.96
C ARG A 184 -77.78 13.69 95.78
N LEU A 185 -77.18 13.06 96.79
CA LEU A 185 -75.83 12.48 96.68
C LEU A 185 -75.86 11.25 95.77
N SER A 186 -76.86 10.39 95.92
CA SER A 186 -77.10 9.21 95.08
C SER A 186 -77.28 9.61 93.61
N ASP A 187 -78.15 10.57 93.32
CA ASP A 187 -78.37 11.13 91.99
C ASP A 187 -77.08 11.73 91.41
N ARG A 188 -76.32 12.47 92.25
CA ARG A 188 -75.05 13.08 91.83
C ARG A 188 -73.98 12.02 91.55
N THR A 189 -73.92 10.93 92.34
CA THR A 189 -73.00 9.82 92.09
C THR A 189 -73.39 9.03 90.85
N GLU A 190 -74.68 8.78 90.63
CA GLU A 190 -75.16 8.08 89.44
C GLU A 190 -74.96 8.92 88.17
N ALA A 191 -75.14 10.23 88.25
CA ALA A 191 -74.81 11.16 87.17
C ALA A 191 -73.29 11.21 86.88
N ALA A 192 -72.44 11.15 87.92
CA ALA A 192 -70.98 11.11 87.76
C ALA A 192 -70.52 9.79 87.12
N ILE A 193 -71.07 8.65 87.54
CA ILE A 193 -70.81 7.32 86.92
C ILE A 193 -71.20 7.35 85.44
N ARG A 194 -72.41 7.83 85.12
CA ARG A 194 -72.86 7.98 83.71
C ARG A 194 -71.95 8.90 82.90
N GLN A 195 -71.43 9.97 83.52
CA GLN A 195 -70.51 10.89 82.85
C GLN A 195 -69.14 10.25 82.60
N ASP A 196 -68.60 9.49 83.55
CA ASP A 196 -67.33 8.80 83.39
C ASP A 196 -67.43 7.60 82.43
N GLU A 197 -68.55 6.88 82.42
CA GLU A 197 -68.86 5.87 81.41
C GLU A 197 -68.95 6.48 80.00
N ALA A 198 -69.61 7.64 79.85
CA ALA A 198 -69.67 8.36 78.59
C ALA A 198 -68.29 8.85 78.12
N ARG A 199 -67.44 9.32 79.04
CA ARG A 199 -66.05 9.70 78.76
C ARG A 199 -65.21 8.50 78.35
N ALA A 200 -65.32 7.38 79.08
CA ALA A 200 -64.63 6.14 78.78
C ALA A 200 -65.02 5.63 77.39
N ALA A 201 -66.32 5.59 77.08
CA ALA A 201 -66.82 5.22 75.76
C ALA A 201 -66.30 6.15 74.65
N ALA A 202 -66.28 7.46 74.89
CA ALA A 202 -65.74 8.44 73.95
C ALA A 202 -64.22 8.27 73.74
N THR A 203 -63.45 7.97 74.79
CA THR A 203 -62.01 7.69 74.66
C THR A 203 -61.75 6.40 73.91
N THR A 204 -62.52 5.33 74.18
CA THR A 204 -62.41 4.05 73.45
C THR A 204 -62.71 4.24 71.97
N ALA A 205 -63.80 4.95 71.64
CA ALA A 205 -64.14 5.27 70.25
C ALA A 205 -63.04 6.09 69.55
N ARG A 206 -62.39 7.02 70.28
CA ARG A 206 -61.28 7.81 69.74
C ARG A 206 -60.02 6.96 69.52
N ILE A 207 -59.69 6.05 70.44
CA ILE A 207 -58.57 5.10 70.31
C ILE A 207 -58.80 4.18 69.13
N GLU A 208 -60.01 3.62 68.97
CA GLU A 208 -60.35 2.80 67.81
C GLU A 208 -60.27 3.57 66.50
N GLY A 209 -60.72 4.83 66.48
CA GLY A 209 -60.59 5.71 65.32
C GLY A 209 -59.12 5.92 64.93
N LEU A 210 -58.27 6.26 65.89
CA LEU A 210 -56.83 6.42 65.68
C LEU A 210 -56.15 5.12 65.26
N ALA A 211 -56.56 3.98 65.82
CA ALA A 211 -56.03 2.66 65.45
C ALA A 211 -56.38 2.30 64.00
N ARG A 212 -57.62 2.58 63.56
CA ARG A 212 -58.02 2.42 62.15
C ARG A 212 -57.24 3.35 61.24
N GLU A 213 -57.02 4.60 61.65
CA GLU A 213 -56.24 5.58 60.88
C GLU A 213 -54.74 5.22 60.79
N ALA A 214 -54.17 4.60 61.83
CA ALA A 214 -52.82 4.06 61.82
C ALA A 214 -52.73 2.85 60.87
N ALA A 215 -53.67 1.90 60.96
CA ALA A 215 -53.71 0.73 60.08
C ALA A 215 -53.86 1.09 58.59
N THR A 216 -54.64 2.13 58.27
CA THR A 216 -54.75 2.62 56.89
C THR A 216 -53.48 3.31 56.42
N ARG A 217 -52.77 4.03 57.29
CA ARG A 217 -51.45 4.61 56.95
C ARG A 217 -50.39 3.53 56.75
N ASP A 218 -50.33 2.53 57.61
CA ASP A 218 -49.36 1.44 57.50
C ASP A 218 -49.56 0.65 56.21
N SER A 219 -50.80 0.28 55.88
CA SER A 219 -51.11 -0.38 54.60
C SER A 219 -50.79 0.50 53.38
N ALA A 220 -51.01 1.81 53.45
CA ALA A 220 -50.61 2.74 52.38
C ALA A 220 -49.08 2.84 52.24
N LEU A 221 -48.33 2.84 53.35
CA LEU A 221 -46.87 2.84 53.34
C LEU A 221 -46.31 1.53 52.78
N GLU A 222 -46.86 0.38 53.19
CA GLU A 222 -46.48 -0.94 52.65
C GLU A 222 -46.71 -1.03 51.14
N GLN A 223 -47.87 -0.55 50.66
CA GLN A 223 -48.16 -0.47 49.22
C GLN A 223 -47.19 0.47 48.50
N GLY A 224 -46.90 1.64 49.07
CA GLY A 224 -45.92 2.58 48.52
C GLY A 224 -44.51 1.99 48.45
N GLN A 225 -44.08 1.25 49.48
CA GLN A 225 -42.80 0.53 49.51
C GLN A 225 -42.75 -0.59 48.47
N ALA A 226 -43.83 -1.37 48.32
CA ALA A 226 -43.92 -2.41 47.30
C ALA A 226 -43.81 -1.83 45.88
N GLN A 227 -44.54 -0.76 45.59
CA GLN A 227 -44.46 -0.04 44.31
C GLN A 227 -43.06 0.55 44.07
N ALA A 228 -42.42 1.10 45.10
CA ALA A 228 -41.05 1.62 44.99
C ALA A 228 -40.05 0.51 44.66
N ARG A 229 -40.13 -0.66 45.32
CA ARG A 229 -39.29 -1.83 45.03
C ARG A 229 -39.48 -2.33 43.61
N GLU A 230 -40.72 -2.39 43.13
CA GLU A 230 -41.01 -2.79 41.75
C GLU A 230 -40.41 -1.82 40.73
N ARG A 231 -40.58 -0.50 40.95
CA ARG A 231 -39.99 0.52 40.07
C ARG A 231 -38.46 0.46 40.07
N ILE A 232 -37.84 0.27 41.23
CA ILE A 232 -36.38 0.11 41.34
C ILE A 232 -35.94 -1.12 40.55
N GLY A 233 -36.55 -2.28 40.78
CA GLY A 233 -36.22 -3.52 40.05
C GLY A 233 -36.41 -3.39 38.53
N ALA A 234 -37.48 -2.71 38.09
CA ALA A 234 -37.70 -2.44 36.67
C ALA A 234 -36.61 -1.52 36.07
N THR A 235 -36.18 -0.50 36.81
CA THR A 235 -35.09 0.38 36.35
C THR A 235 -33.74 -0.34 36.33
N GLU A 236 -33.45 -1.18 37.32
CA GLU A 236 -32.23 -2.00 37.37
C GLU A 236 -32.18 -2.98 36.19
N ALA A 237 -33.28 -3.68 35.91
CA ALA A 237 -33.38 -4.58 34.76
C ALA A 237 -33.20 -3.83 33.42
N ALA A 238 -33.78 -2.63 33.30
CA ALA A 238 -33.62 -1.80 32.10
C ALA A 238 -32.17 -1.31 31.92
N LEU A 239 -31.48 -0.95 33.01
CA LEU A 239 -30.06 -0.58 32.97
C LEU A 239 -29.18 -1.76 32.62
N ALA A 240 -29.40 -2.93 33.24
CA ALA A 240 -28.67 -4.16 32.91
C ALA A 240 -28.84 -4.54 31.43
N GLY A 241 -30.05 -4.43 30.89
CA GLY A 241 -30.31 -4.66 29.47
C GLY A 241 -29.58 -3.66 28.54
N ARG A 242 -29.52 -2.38 28.93
CA ARG A 242 -28.77 -1.36 28.17
C ARG A 242 -27.27 -1.60 28.21
N ILE A 243 -26.72 -2.00 29.36
CA ILE A 243 -25.30 -2.33 29.52
C ILE A 243 -24.95 -3.52 28.61
N ALA A 244 -25.72 -4.61 28.68
CA ALA A 244 -25.50 -5.78 27.83
C ALA A 244 -25.58 -5.46 26.33
N ALA A 245 -26.53 -4.61 25.92
CA ALA A 245 -26.65 -4.18 24.53
C ALA A 245 -25.47 -3.30 24.07
N LEU A 246 -24.96 -2.43 24.94
CA LEU A 246 -23.77 -1.62 24.67
C LEU A 246 -22.52 -2.50 24.57
N GLU A 247 -22.34 -3.43 25.49
CA GLU A 247 -21.24 -4.41 25.46
C GLU A 247 -21.24 -5.21 24.16
N GLN A 248 -22.40 -5.74 23.76
CA GLN A 248 -22.53 -6.48 22.50
C GLN A 248 -22.22 -5.61 21.27
N THR A 249 -22.66 -4.35 21.28
CA THR A 249 -22.38 -3.40 20.20
C THR A 249 -20.89 -3.07 20.12
N LEU A 250 -20.22 -2.89 21.26
CA LEU A 250 -18.79 -2.64 21.34
C LEU A 250 -17.98 -3.86 20.91
N ALA A 251 -18.36 -5.07 21.33
CA ALA A 251 -17.74 -6.32 20.89
C ALA A 251 -17.84 -6.50 19.37
N THR A 252 -19.01 -6.19 18.79
CA THR A 252 -19.20 -6.29 17.33
C THR A 252 -18.39 -5.24 16.58
N ARG A 253 -18.33 -4.00 17.07
CA ARG A 253 -17.55 -2.91 16.45
C ARG A 253 -16.05 -3.15 16.53
N THR A 254 -15.56 -3.66 17.66
CA THR A 254 -14.13 -3.97 17.85
C THR A 254 -13.69 -5.09 16.90
N ALA A 255 -14.44 -6.19 16.84
CA ALA A 255 -14.17 -7.26 15.88
C ALA A 255 -14.19 -6.78 14.41
N ALA A 256 -15.14 -5.92 14.05
CA ALA A 256 -15.21 -5.34 12.71
C ALA A 256 -14.01 -4.42 12.40
N LEU A 257 -13.56 -3.63 13.37
CA LEU A 257 -12.38 -2.77 13.24
C LEU A 257 -11.10 -3.59 13.11
N GLU A 258 -10.93 -4.64 13.93
CA GLU A 258 -9.79 -5.56 13.84
C GLU A 258 -9.71 -6.22 12.47
N GLN A 259 -10.84 -6.73 11.95
CA GLN A 259 -10.90 -7.32 10.62
C GLN A 259 -10.59 -6.30 9.52
N ALA A 260 -11.10 -5.06 9.64
CA ALA A 260 -10.83 -4.01 8.68
C ALA A 260 -9.35 -3.60 8.66
N LEU A 261 -8.70 -3.55 9.83
CA LEU A 261 -7.28 -3.28 9.95
C LEU A 261 -6.44 -4.42 9.36
N ALA A 262 -6.76 -5.68 9.68
CA ALA A 262 -6.07 -6.85 9.11
C ALA A 262 -6.19 -6.92 7.58
N ASN A 263 -7.36 -6.58 7.03
CA ASN A 263 -7.55 -6.51 5.59
C ASN A 263 -6.74 -5.37 4.95
N ARG A 264 -6.67 -4.21 5.63
CA ARG A 264 -5.92 -3.05 5.14
C ARG A 264 -4.41 -3.27 5.19
N THR A 265 -3.88 -3.91 6.23
CA THR A 265 -2.45 -4.27 6.31
C THR A 265 -2.09 -5.23 5.19
N THR A 266 -2.87 -6.30 5.00
CA THR A 266 -2.67 -7.26 3.89
C THR A 266 -2.70 -6.57 2.53
N ALA A 267 -3.65 -5.66 2.29
CA ALA A 267 -3.73 -4.91 1.04
C ALA A 267 -2.54 -3.96 0.82
N LEU A 268 -2.03 -3.34 1.89
CA LEU A 268 -0.84 -2.48 1.83
C LEU A 268 0.41 -3.31 1.54
N GLU A 269 0.58 -4.45 2.19
CA GLU A 269 1.70 -5.38 1.96
C GLU A 269 1.72 -5.86 0.50
N GLN A 270 0.56 -6.31 -0.02
CA GLN A 270 0.43 -6.71 -1.42
C GLN A 270 0.69 -5.53 -2.38
N GLY A 271 0.23 -4.32 -2.05
CA GLY A 271 0.49 -3.12 -2.84
C GLY A 271 1.96 -2.72 -2.88
N LEU A 272 2.69 -2.86 -1.77
CA LEU A 272 4.13 -2.61 -1.70
C LEU A 272 4.90 -3.66 -2.51
N ALA A 273 4.58 -4.95 -2.36
CA ALA A 273 5.20 -6.03 -3.13
C ALA A 273 4.97 -5.87 -4.65
N ALA A 274 3.78 -5.44 -5.05
CA ALA A 274 3.50 -5.15 -6.45
C ALA A 274 4.33 -3.95 -6.96
N ARG A 275 4.46 -2.88 -6.17
CA ARG A 275 5.28 -1.71 -6.54
C ARG A 275 6.77 -2.03 -6.65
N THR A 276 7.32 -2.85 -5.75
CA THR A 276 8.72 -3.26 -5.83
C THR A 276 8.97 -4.09 -7.09
N SER A 277 8.11 -5.06 -7.40
CA SER A 277 8.24 -5.87 -8.62
C SER A 277 8.13 -5.02 -9.90
N ALA A 278 7.25 -4.00 -9.91
CA ALA A 278 7.14 -3.06 -11.02
C ALA A 278 8.40 -2.19 -11.18
N ALA A 279 8.97 -1.72 -10.07
CA ALA A 279 10.21 -0.94 -10.08
C ALA A 279 11.40 -1.77 -10.57
N GLU A 280 11.52 -3.03 -10.15
CA GLU A 280 12.55 -3.97 -10.63
C GLU A 280 12.40 -4.24 -12.13
N ALA A 281 11.16 -4.44 -12.61
CA ALA A 281 10.89 -4.62 -14.04
C ALA A 281 11.26 -3.37 -14.85
N GLN A 282 11.00 -2.18 -14.33
CA GLN A 282 11.39 -0.91 -14.97
C GLN A 282 12.91 -0.73 -14.98
N ALA A 283 13.61 -1.03 -13.88
CA ALA A 283 15.06 -1.00 -13.82
C ALA A 283 15.69 -1.97 -14.84
N GLY A 284 15.13 -3.18 -14.98
CA GLY A 284 15.55 -4.13 -16.00
C GLY A 284 15.40 -3.60 -17.43
N ARG A 285 14.28 -2.92 -17.73
CA ARG A 285 14.07 -2.28 -19.05
C ARG A 285 15.09 -1.17 -19.31
N ILE A 286 15.38 -0.33 -18.33
CA ILE A 286 16.39 0.74 -18.46
C ILE A 286 17.76 0.13 -18.77
N ALA A 287 18.18 -0.91 -18.03
CA ALA A 287 19.45 -1.60 -18.29
C ALA A 287 19.51 -2.20 -19.71
N THR A 288 18.40 -2.73 -20.23
CA THR A 288 18.36 -3.22 -21.63
C THR A 288 18.47 -2.10 -22.65
N LEU A 289 17.84 -0.95 -22.41
CA LEU A 289 17.93 0.23 -23.29
C LEU A 289 19.33 0.85 -23.27
N GLU A 290 19.95 0.96 -22.09
CA GLU A 290 21.33 1.40 -21.94
C GLU A 290 22.30 0.47 -22.68
N GLY A 291 22.10 -0.85 -22.55
CA GLY A 291 22.87 -1.84 -23.30
C GLY A 291 22.69 -1.72 -24.82
N ALA A 292 21.47 -1.41 -25.30
CA ALA A 292 21.22 -1.15 -26.71
C ALA A 292 21.89 0.16 -27.19
N ALA A 293 21.82 1.23 -26.40
CA ALA A 293 22.44 2.51 -26.70
C ALA A 293 23.97 2.40 -26.79
N GLN A 294 24.61 1.66 -25.88
CA GLN A 294 26.05 1.40 -25.93
C GLN A 294 26.46 0.64 -27.20
N ARG A 295 25.64 -0.32 -27.64
CA ARG A 295 25.89 -1.05 -28.90
C ARG A 295 25.77 -0.14 -30.12
N LEU A 296 24.78 0.76 -30.14
CA LEU A 296 24.62 1.76 -31.21
C LEU A 296 25.82 2.71 -31.25
N ALA A 297 26.21 3.28 -30.10
CA ALA A 297 27.40 4.14 -30.02
C ALA A 297 28.68 3.43 -30.49
N ALA A 298 28.83 2.13 -30.18
CA ALA A 298 29.95 1.34 -30.67
C ALA A 298 29.89 1.09 -32.19
N LEU A 299 28.70 0.93 -32.77
CA LEU A 299 28.52 0.79 -34.22
C LEU A 299 28.79 2.12 -34.93
N GLU A 300 28.26 3.23 -34.42
CA GLU A 300 28.52 4.59 -34.92
C GLU A 300 30.01 4.93 -34.87
N GLY A 301 30.68 4.60 -33.76
CA GLY A 301 32.12 4.77 -33.63
C GLY A 301 32.92 3.99 -34.67
N ARG A 302 32.52 2.75 -35.00
CA ARG A 302 33.16 1.96 -36.08
C ARG A 302 32.89 2.56 -37.46
N ALA A 303 31.65 2.97 -37.73
CA ALA A 303 31.27 3.59 -39.00
C ALA A 303 32.03 4.91 -39.22
N GLY A 304 32.14 5.74 -38.18
CA GLY A 304 32.91 6.99 -38.21
C GLY A 304 34.39 6.75 -38.50
N ARG A 305 35.01 5.75 -37.87
CA ARG A 305 36.40 5.36 -38.18
C ARG A 305 36.58 4.94 -39.63
N MET A 306 35.69 4.10 -40.16
CA MET A 306 35.75 3.67 -41.56
C MET A 306 35.62 4.86 -42.52
N ALA A 307 34.69 5.78 -42.24
CA ALA A 307 34.54 7.00 -43.04
C ALA A 307 35.80 7.89 -42.99
N THR A 308 36.48 7.99 -41.84
CA THR A 308 37.75 8.72 -41.74
C THR A 308 38.86 8.05 -42.56
N ILE A 309 38.96 6.73 -42.53
CA ILE A 309 39.95 5.96 -43.31
C ILE A 309 39.68 6.12 -44.82
N ASP A 310 38.42 6.05 -45.25
CA ASP A 310 38.04 6.24 -46.65
C ASP A 310 38.37 7.66 -47.13
N ALA A 311 38.12 8.68 -46.29
CA ALA A 311 38.50 10.07 -46.60
C ALA A 311 40.02 10.25 -46.69
N LEU A 312 40.80 9.61 -45.81
CA LEU A 312 42.27 9.63 -45.87
C LEU A 312 42.79 8.94 -47.14
N ARG A 313 42.17 7.83 -47.54
CA ARG A 313 42.52 7.13 -48.78
C ARG A 313 42.23 8.00 -50.00
N ALA A 314 41.05 8.60 -50.08
CA ALA A 314 40.67 9.45 -51.20
C ALA A 314 41.56 10.70 -51.31
N THR A 315 41.94 11.32 -50.18
CA THR A 315 42.84 12.49 -50.17
C THR A 315 44.28 12.15 -50.56
N LEU A 316 44.78 10.98 -50.13
CA LEU A 316 46.07 10.44 -50.53
C LEU A 316 46.12 10.15 -52.04
N GLU A 317 45.09 9.49 -52.58
CA GLU A 317 44.98 9.19 -54.01
C GLU A 317 44.85 10.46 -54.87
N ALA A 318 44.18 11.49 -54.35
CA ALA A 318 44.04 12.79 -55.01
C ALA A 318 45.31 13.67 -54.95
N GLY A 319 46.37 13.24 -54.24
CA GLY A 319 47.60 14.03 -54.09
C GLY A 319 47.44 15.31 -53.26
N ARG A 320 46.44 15.34 -52.35
CA ARG A 320 46.19 16.49 -51.49
C ARG A 320 46.87 16.33 -50.13
N PRO A 321 47.29 17.44 -49.48
CA PRO A 321 47.83 17.39 -48.13
C PRO A 321 46.78 16.81 -47.16
N LEU A 322 47.23 15.93 -46.29
CA LEU A 322 46.37 15.13 -45.41
C LEU A 322 45.97 15.86 -44.12
N GLY A 323 46.48 17.07 -43.86
CA GLY A 323 46.34 17.77 -42.57
C GLY A 323 44.90 17.89 -42.06
N GLY A 324 43.95 18.20 -42.95
CA GLY A 324 42.53 18.28 -42.58
C GLY A 324 41.90 16.91 -42.26
N ALA A 325 42.32 15.85 -42.96
CA ALA A 325 41.82 14.49 -42.73
C ALA A 325 42.51 13.81 -41.52
N LEU A 326 43.74 14.20 -41.21
CA LEU A 326 44.51 13.72 -40.06
C LEU A 326 44.07 14.35 -38.73
N ALA A 327 43.45 15.54 -38.76
CA ALA A 327 42.98 16.23 -37.56
C ALA A 327 41.97 15.41 -36.73
N GLY A 328 41.27 14.45 -37.35
CA GLY A 328 40.34 13.54 -36.67
C GLY A 328 40.99 12.28 -36.07
N LEU A 329 42.28 12.02 -36.32
CA LEU A 329 43.00 10.86 -35.80
C LEU A 329 43.84 11.22 -34.58
N ARG A 330 43.59 10.55 -33.45
CA ARG A 330 44.32 10.78 -32.19
C ARG A 330 45.77 10.29 -32.25
N ASP A 331 46.02 9.18 -32.94
CA ASP A 331 47.33 8.53 -33.09
C ASP A 331 47.62 8.26 -34.57
N ALA A 332 47.98 9.32 -35.30
CA ALA A 332 48.30 9.22 -36.72
C ALA A 332 49.71 8.60 -36.94
N PRO A 333 49.84 7.53 -37.75
CA PRO A 333 51.13 6.97 -38.12
C PRO A 333 52.07 8.01 -38.75
N GLU A 334 53.36 7.92 -38.43
CA GLU A 334 54.38 8.86 -38.92
C GLU A 334 54.36 8.99 -40.46
N ALA A 335 54.19 7.86 -41.15
CA ALA A 335 54.12 7.79 -42.61
C ALA A 335 53.00 8.66 -43.22
N LEU A 336 51.89 8.89 -42.50
CA LEU A 336 50.81 9.78 -42.92
C LEU A 336 51.06 11.22 -42.48
N THR A 337 51.59 11.43 -41.27
CA THR A 337 51.90 12.78 -40.76
C THR A 337 52.91 13.54 -41.61
N ARG A 338 53.84 12.84 -42.28
CA ARG A 338 54.76 13.42 -43.28
C ARG A 338 54.03 14.21 -44.37
N PHE A 339 52.83 13.77 -44.76
CA PHE A 339 52.02 14.39 -45.80
C PHE A 339 50.94 15.33 -45.24
N ALA A 340 51.02 15.70 -43.96
CA ALA A 340 50.06 16.62 -43.34
C ALA A 340 50.04 17.98 -44.06
N ASN A 341 51.23 18.54 -44.35
CA ASN A 341 51.40 19.86 -44.96
C ASN A 341 52.02 19.81 -46.36
N THR A 342 52.48 18.64 -46.80
CA THR A 342 53.13 18.45 -48.11
C THR A 342 52.28 17.52 -48.96
N ALA A 343 52.04 17.92 -50.21
CA ALA A 343 51.30 17.10 -51.15
C ALA A 343 52.04 15.76 -51.39
N PRO A 344 51.39 14.60 -51.16
CA PRO A 344 52.02 13.31 -51.45
C PRO A 344 52.20 13.11 -52.96
N PRO A 345 53.27 12.41 -53.39
CA PRO A 345 53.41 12.03 -54.80
C PRO A 345 52.26 11.09 -55.18
N THR A 346 51.58 11.37 -56.28
CA THR A 346 50.54 10.46 -56.81
C THR A 346 51.17 9.36 -57.64
N GLU A 347 50.49 8.22 -57.76
CA GLU A 347 50.97 7.12 -58.60
C GLU A 347 51.10 7.53 -60.07
N SER A 348 50.19 8.37 -60.56
CA SER A 348 50.27 8.95 -61.90
C SER A 348 51.51 9.84 -62.06
N ALA A 349 51.85 10.66 -61.05
CA ALA A 349 53.06 11.48 -61.08
C ALA A 349 54.34 10.63 -61.04
N LEU A 350 54.35 9.53 -60.27
CA LEU A 350 55.45 8.56 -60.24
C LEU A 350 55.61 7.83 -61.58
N ARG A 351 54.51 7.47 -62.26
CA ARG A 351 54.52 6.88 -63.60
C ARG A 351 55.10 7.83 -64.64
N LEU A 352 54.68 9.09 -64.62
CA LEU A 352 55.16 10.11 -65.56
C LEU A 352 56.65 10.42 -65.36
N SER A 353 57.11 10.50 -64.12
CA SER A 353 58.52 10.79 -63.79
C SER A 353 59.45 9.57 -63.90
N PHE A 354 58.92 8.36 -64.05
CA PHE A 354 59.71 7.13 -64.11
C PHE A 354 60.64 7.11 -65.32
N GLU A 355 60.19 7.57 -66.49
CA GLU A 355 61.00 7.54 -67.71
C GLU A 355 62.25 8.40 -67.61
N ASP A 356 62.14 9.56 -66.96
CA ASP A 356 63.28 10.45 -66.75
C ASP A 356 64.26 9.86 -65.73
N ALA A 357 63.74 9.28 -64.64
CA ALA A 357 64.57 8.55 -63.67
C ALA A 357 65.25 7.32 -64.31
N ALA A 358 64.53 6.56 -65.14
CA ALA A 358 65.03 5.39 -65.86
C ALA A 358 66.11 5.76 -66.89
N ARG A 359 66.01 6.92 -67.54
CA ARG A 359 67.07 7.44 -68.42
C ARG A 359 68.32 7.79 -67.64
N ALA A 360 68.17 8.47 -66.49
CA ALA A 360 69.28 8.80 -65.60
C ALA A 360 69.96 7.54 -65.02
N GLY A 361 69.17 6.56 -64.59
CA GLY A 361 69.65 5.28 -64.08
C GLY A 361 70.43 4.47 -65.11
N ARG A 362 69.95 4.43 -66.37
CA ARG A 362 70.69 3.80 -67.48
C ARG A 362 72.00 4.50 -67.79
N ALA A 363 71.98 5.84 -67.91
CA ALA A 363 73.20 6.61 -68.16
C ALA A 363 74.26 6.43 -67.08
N ALA A 364 73.84 6.31 -65.80
CA ALA A 364 74.75 6.04 -64.68
C ALA A 364 75.21 4.57 -64.59
N SER A 365 74.56 3.65 -65.29
CA SER A 365 74.92 2.22 -65.36
C SER A 365 75.95 1.93 -66.45
N GLU A 366 76.09 2.82 -67.44
CA GLU A 366 77.09 2.67 -68.48
C GLU A 366 78.50 2.77 -67.87
N PRO A 367 79.40 1.80 -68.13
CA PRO A 367 80.75 1.87 -67.63
C PRO A 367 81.47 3.05 -68.27
N ALA A 368 81.75 4.09 -67.49
CA ALA A 368 82.66 5.15 -67.86
C ALA A 368 84.08 4.55 -68.03
N ARG A 369 84.37 4.03 -69.22
CA ARG A 369 85.75 3.72 -69.62
C ARG A 369 86.41 5.04 -70.00
N GLU A 370 87.04 5.70 -69.02
CA GLU A 370 87.99 6.77 -69.29
C GLU A 370 89.09 6.22 -70.23
N GLY A 371 89.02 6.60 -71.51
CA GLY A 371 90.02 6.27 -72.54
C GLY A 371 89.52 5.60 -73.83
N ALA A 372 88.25 5.20 -73.95
CA ALA A 372 87.73 4.60 -75.20
C ALA A 372 87.21 5.66 -76.18
N GLY A 373 87.82 5.73 -77.38
CA GLY A 373 87.48 6.71 -78.41
C GLY A 373 86.04 6.60 -78.92
N VAL A 374 85.45 7.73 -79.30
CA VAL A 374 84.06 7.88 -79.77
C VAL A 374 83.68 6.94 -80.94
N LEU A 375 84.69 6.47 -81.70
CA LEU A 375 84.55 5.54 -82.83
C LEU A 375 84.37 4.07 -82.40
N ASP A 376 85.01 3.61 -81.31
CA ASP A 376 84.82 2.25 -80.77
C ASP A 376 83.43 2.09 -80.13
N SER A 377 82.94 3.18 -79.53
CA SER A 377 81.62 3.28 -78.92
C SER A 377 80.46 3.24 -79.92
N ALA A 378 80.71 3.53 -81.21
CA ALA A 378 79.71 3.43 -82.28
C ALA A 378 79.61 2.00 -82.84
N VAL A 379 80.72 1.28 -82.92
CA VAL A 379 80.79 -0.14 -83.36
C VAL A 379 80.20 -1.08 -82.30
N SER A 380 80.41 -0.80 -81.00
CA SER A 380 79.73 -1.53 -79.91
C SER A 380 78.21 -1.28 -79.85
N ARG A 381 77.75 -0.08 -80.24
CA ARG A 381 76.30 0.24 -80.32
C ARG A 381 75.58 -0.53 -81.43
N LEU A 382 76.27 -0.84 -82.53
CA LEU A 382 75.71 -1.63 -83.63
C LEU A 382 75.72 -3.15 -83.34
N SER A 383 76.66 -3.64 -82.53
CA SER A 383 76.70 -5.05 -82.10
C SER A 383 75.80 -5.36 -80.89
N GLY A 384 75.39 -4.35 -80.13
CA GLY A 384 74.44 -4.47 -79.03
C GLY A 384 72.95 -4.57 -79.44
N LEU A 385 72.64 -4.47 -80.75
CA LEU A 385 71.26 -4.53 -81.25
C LEU A 385 70.74 -5.96 -81.53
N VAL A 386 71.52 -7.00 -81.21
CA VAL A 386 71.14 -8.40 -81.37
C VAL A 386 71.01 -9.05 -80.00
N THR A 387 69.78 -9.16 -79.50
CA THR A 387 69.47 -9.87 -78.26
C THR A 387 69.24 -11.36 -78.54
N VAL A 388 70.20 -12.21 -78.17
CA VAL A 388 70.01 -13.67 -78.20
C VAL A 388 69.66 -14.16 -76.80
N ARG A 389 68.42 -14.60 -76.62
CA ARG A 389 67.93 -15.21 -75.38
C ARG A 389 68.36 -16.68 -75.34
N ARG A 390 69.22 -17.07 -74.40
CA ARG A 390 69.49 -18.48 -74.05
C ARG A 390 69.19 -18.71 -72.58
N GLY A 391 68.05 -19.35 -72.28
CA GLY A 391 67.67 -19.72 -70.90
C GLY A 391 67.29 -18.54 -69.99
N GLU A 392 67.54 -18.70 -68.68
CA GLU A 392 67.19 -17.72 -67.64
C GLU A 392 68.28 -16.68 -67.33
N GLU A 393 69.45 -16.75 -67.98
CA GLU A 393 70.61 -15.90 -67.70
C GLU A 393 71.01 -15.04 -68.91
N MET A 394 71.07 -13.71 -68.72
CA MET A 394 71.43 -12.73 -69.76
C MET A 394 72.96 -12.50 -69.74
N VAL A 395 73.66 -12.98 -70.78
CA VAL A 395 75.14 -12.94 -70.86
C VAL A 395 75.68 -11.76 -71.71
N TRP A 396 74.84 -11.03 -72.43
CA TRP A 396 75.23 -9.77 -73.09
C TRP A 396 74.00 -8.85 -73.27
N GLY A 397 74.10 -7.64 -72.72
CA GLY A 397 73.01 -6.68 -72.54
C GLY A 397 73.07 -6.05 -71.14
N ASP A 398 72.73 -4.77 -71.02
CA ASP A 398 72.82 -4.04 -69.75
C ASP A 398 71.86 -4.65 -68.70
N ALA A 399 72.42 -5.34 -67.70
CA ALA A 399 71.66 -5.95 -66.61
C ALA A 399 70.82 -4.91 -65.84
N ALA A 400 71.28 -3.66 -65.79
CA ALA A 400 70.51 -2.56 -65.22
C ALA A 400 69.31 -2.19 -66.09
N ALA A 401 69.47 -2.11 -67.42
CA ALA A 401 68.36 -1.90 -68.34
C ALA A 401 67.29 -3.00 -68.25
N ALA A 402 67.69 -4.26 -68.05
CA ALA A 402 66.75 -5.37 -67.85
C ALA A 402 65.93 -5.21 -66.56
N GLU A 403 66.56 -4.84 -65.44
CA GLU A 403 65.84 -4.61 -64.18
C GLU A 403 64.95 -3.35 -64.24
N ILE A 404 65.40 -2.27 -64.88
CA ILE A 404 64.62 -1.05 -65.09
C ILE A 404 63.38 -1.35 -65.94
N GLU A 405 63.50 -2.14 -67.01
CA GLU A 405 62.36 -2.54 -67.84
C GLU A 405 61.38 -3.46 -67.11
N ARG A 406 61.89 -4.33 -66.22
CA ARG A 406 61.02 -5.13 -65.33
C ARG A 406 60.33 -4.27 -64.27
N ALA A 407 60.98 -3.23 -63.77
CA ALA A 407 60.38 -2.26 -62.85
C ALA A 407 59.29 -1.44 -63.55
N ARG A 408 59.52 -1.03 -64.81
CA ARG A 408 58.52 -0.37 -65.66
C ARG A 408 57.24 -1.20 -65.79
N ARG A 409 57.36 -2.49 -66.13
CA ARG A 409 56.20 -3.38 -66.28
C ARG A 409 55.44 -3.57 -64.97
N ALA A 410 56.16 -3.65 -63.84
CA ALA A 410 55.53 -3.71 -62.52
C ALA A 410 54.74 -2.41 -62.25
N LEU A 411 55.33 -1.25 -62.55
CA LEU A 411 54.69 0.04 -62.37
C LEU A 411 53.46 0.23 -63.30
N GLU A 412 53.53 -0.20 -64.56
CA GLU A 412 52.41 -0.19 -65.51
C GLU A 412 51.27 -1.09 -65.02
N ALA A 413 51.60 -2.24 -64.41
CA ALA A 413 50.65 -3.14 -63.76
C ALA A 413 50.09 -2.61 -62.43
N GLY A 414 50.54 -1.44 -61.95
CA GLY A 414 50.13 -0.87 -60.65
C GLY A 414 50.83 -1.48 -59.44
N ASP A 415 51.84 -2.33 -59.66
CA ASP A 415 52.67 -2.93 -58.62
C ASP A 415 53.88 -2.04 -58.31
N LEU A 416 53.63 -0.97 -57.54
CA LEU A 416 54.66 -0.03 -57.11
C LEU A 416 55.70 -0.68 -56.18
N GLU A 417 55.27 -1.62 -55.34
CA GLU A 417 56.13 -2.33 -54.39
C GLU A 417 57.08 -3.28 -55.14
N GLY A 418 56.57 -4.03 -56.12
CA GLY A 418 57.38 -4.84 -57.03
C GLY A 418 58.32 -4.02 -57.90
N ALA A 419 57.94 -2.80 -58.29
CA ALA A 419 58.84 -1.88 -58.99
C ALA A 419 60.03 -1.47 -58.11
N ILE A 420 59.81 -1.07 -56.85
CA ILE A 420 60.87 -0.72 -55.90
C ILE A 420 61.79 -1.92 -55.64
N GLN A 421 61.25 -3.12 -55.46
CA GLN A 421 62.03 -4.35 -55.25
C GLN A 421 62.93 -4.71 -56.43
N ARG A 422 62.55 -4.33 -57.66
CA ARG A 422 63.38 -4.54 -58.85
C ARG A 422 64.50 -3.50 -58.92
N LEU A 423 64.19 -2.24 -58.65
CA LEU A 423 65.18 -1.15 -58.62
C LEU A 423 66.22 -1.33 -57.51
N SER A 424 65.88 -2.00 -56.41
CA SER A 424 66.84 -2.33 -55.35
C SER A 424 67.91 -3.35 -55.78
N ARG A 425 67.78 -3.97 -56.96
CA ARG A 425 68.78 -4.89 -57.55
C ARG A 425 69.77 -4.20 -58.49
N LEU A 426 69.55 -2.92 -58.80
CA LEU A 426 70.45 -2.15 -59.67
C LEU A 426 71.85 -1.96 -59.07
N SER A 427 72.80 -1.55 -59.91
CA SER A 427 74.14 -1.17 -59.46
C SER A 427 74.10 0.10 -58.57
N PRO A 428 75.08 0.31 -57.66
CA PRO A 428 75.13 1.50 -56.82
C PRO A 428 74.98 2.86 -57.55
N PRO A 429 75.68 3.12 -58.68
CA PRO A 429 75.55 4.41 -59.37
C PRO A 429 74.16 4.60 -60.01
N ALA A 430 73.54 3.53 -60.51
CA ALA A 430 72.20 3.56 -61.08
C ALA A 430 71.13 3.82 -60.01
N LYS A 431 71.26 3.21 -58.84
CA LYS A 431 70.40 3.45 -57.68
C LYS A 431 70.48 4.89 -57.21
N GLU A 432 71.70 5.43 -57.11
CA GLU A 432 71.91 6.82 -56.68
C GLU A 432 71.27 7.81 -57.66
N ALA A 433 71.39 7.56 -58.97
CA ALA A 433 70.73 8.36 -60.00
C ALA A 433 69.19 8.30 -59.92
N MET A 434 68.60 7.18 -59.47
CA MET A 434 67.16 7.01 -59.31
C MET A 434 66.64 7.31 -57.90
N ARG A 435 67.51 7.67 -56.95
CA ARG A 435 67.18 7.81 -55.52
C ARG A 435 66.01 8.75 -55.24
N GLY A 436 65.90 9.84 -55.99
CA GLY A 436 64.79 10.79 -55.86
C GLY A 436 63.42 10.16 -56.15
N TRP A 437 63.35 9.32 -57.18
CA TRP A 437 62.12 8.59 -57.52
C TRP A 437 61.84 7.47 -56.50
N ILE A 438 62.87 6.71 -56.13
CA ILE A 438 62.75 5.59 -55.17
C ILE A 438 62.22 6.09 -53.81
N SER A 439 62.78 7.18 -53.28
CA SER A 439 62.34 7.73 -51.99
C SER A 439 60.89 8.25 -52.00
N GLN A 440 60.42 8.83 -53.12
CA GLN A 440 59.02 9.25 -53.28
C GLN A 440 58.08 8.04 -53.38
N ALA A 441 58.49 7.00 -54.11
CA ALA A 441 57.74 5.76 -54.24
C ALA A 441 57.63 5.01 -52.89
N GLU A 442 58.73 4.90 -52.14
CA GLU A 442 58.76 4.31 -50.79
C GLU A 442 57.88 5.08 -49.81
N ALA A 443 57.89 6.42 -49.85
CA ALA A 443 57.04 7.24 -48.99
C ALA A 443 55.54 7.02 -49.27
N LEU A 444 55.14 6.86 -50.54
CA LEU A 444 53.76 6.54 -50.91
C LEU A 444 53.36 5.13 -50.47
N VAL A 445 54.24 4.14 -50.64
CA VAL A 445 54.01 2.76 -50.19
C VAL A 445 53.87 2.71 -48.66
N ALA A 446 54.72 3.40 -47.92
CA ALA A 446 54.65 3.49 -46.46
C ALA A 446 53.33 4.12 -45.99
N ALA A 447 52.85 5.19 -46.65
CA ALA A 447 51.56 5.80 -46.34
C ALA A 447 50.38 4.86 -46.62
N ARG A 448 50.39 4.13 -47.75
CA ARG A 448 49.36 3.12 -48.08
C ARG A 448 49.38 1.95 -47.09
N ALA A 449 50.56 1.51 -46.65
CA ALA A 449 50.70 0.48 -45.63
C ALA A 449 50.13 0.93 -44.28
N ALA A 450 50.42 2.17 -43.88
CA ALA A 450 49.89 2.76 -42.65
C ALA A 450 48.35 2.86 -42.64
N LEU A 451 47.72 3.19 -43.78
CA LEU A 451 46.25 3.17 -43.91
C LEU A 451 45.67 1.75 -43.79
N ARG A 452 46.34 0.74 -44.37
CA ARG A 452 45.92 -0.66 -44.23
C ARG A 452 46.02 -1.14 -42.79
N SER A 453 47.07 -0.77 -42.05
CA SER A 453 47.17 -1.11 -40.62
C SER A 453 46.10 -0.41 -39.78
N LEU A 454 45.74 0.83 -40.11
CA LEU A 454 44.64 1.56 -39.43
C LEU A 454 43.27 0.95 -39.71
N ALA A 455 43.06 0.34 -40.88
CA ALA A 455 41.83 -0.36 -41.21
C ALA A 455 41.70 -1.74 -40.55
N ALA A 456 42.83 -2.34 -40.16
CA ALA A 456 42.89 -3.67 -39.55
C ALA A 456 42.81 -3.67 -38.01
N GLY A 457 43.06 -2.53 -37.37
CA GLY A 457 42.89 -2.31 -35.93
C GLY A 457 41.54 -1.70 -35.58
#